data_AF-A0A424KS47-F1
#
_entry.id   AF-A0A424KS47-F1
#
_cell.length_a   1.000
_cell.length_b   1.000
_cell.length_c   1.000
_cell.angle_alpha   90.00
_cell.angle_beta   90.00
_cell.angle_gamma   90.00
#
_symmetry.space_group_name_H-M   'P 1'
#
loop_
_entity.id
_entity.type
_entity.pdbx_description
1 polymer ?
#
loop_
_entity_poly.entity_id
_entity_poly.type
_entity_poly.pdbx_seq_one_letter_code
_entity_poly.pdbx_strand_id
1 'polypeptide(L)'
;MGIIQHIFIGTLASMIVFASGCDESGSTRIVAGAGSGVGGTGSAAQGGTVNGGLVWGDSLNRWPKDGNSQFVAGDSVIRSSFDLWLDSRQPPRMPDDEGVVKLLNDLRAFNMPLTDLNGDWGVPPKDVAIRTQAIRGIGKTLWADLRLALIEDDQDRVVEVIVVMANLPRIAHGYDGSNRGLIATLATVDSFGWGLTDVSRPREEIALTPEQCVRLRKATSWLEDSNAFDVSMDDPAQQRIMERFMAETRPRLRSQIAALCD
;
A
#
# COMPACT_ATOMS: atom_id res chain seq x y z
N MET A 1 35.94 -35.30 50.77
CA MET A 1 35.52 -33.88 50.69
C MET A 1 35.85 -33.37 49.29
N GLY A 2 34.87 -32.78 48.59
CA GLY A 2 34.99 -32.10 47.26
C GLY A 2 34.91 -33.04 46.06
N ILE A 3 33.75 -33.30 45.41
CA ILE A 3 32.87 -32.50 44.52
C ILE A 3 33.41 -32.32 43.08
N ILE A 4 32.91 -33.19 42.16
CA ILE A 4 32.30 -32.95 40.81
C ILE A 4 33.09 -32.05 39.81
N GLN A 5 33.67 -32.58 38.71
CA GLN A 5 33.14 -32.64 37.31
C GLN A 5 32.80 -31.23 36.72
N HIS A 6 33.34 -30.73 35.59
CA HIS A 6 33.53 -31.30 34.26
C HIS A 6 34.62 -30.55 33.46
N ILE A 7 35.44 -31.28 32.69
CA ILE A 7 36.21 -30.74 31.57
C ILE A 7 35.49 -31.19 30.30
N PHE A 8 34.86 -30.28 29.57
CA PHE A 8 34.35 -30.55 28.22
C PHE A 8 35.43 -30.18 27.20
N ILE A 9 36.12 -31.22 26.71
CA ILE A 9 36.83 -31.21 25.43
C ILE A 9 35.79 -31.56 24.37
N GLY A 10 35.48 -30.61 23.49
CA GLY A 10 34.51 -30.78 22.41
C GLY A 10 35.12 -30.31 21.09
N THR A 11 35.85 -31.22 20.46
CA THR A 11 36.44 -31.09 19.12
C THR A 11 35.36 -31.03 18.04
N LEU A 12 35.53 -30.10 17.11
CA LEU A 12 35.15 -30.09 15.68
C LEU A 12 34.30 -31.28 15.18
N ALA A 13 33.05 -31.01 14.76
CA ALA A 13 32.42 -31.49 13.51
C ALA A 13 30.90 -31.33 13.56
N SER A 14 30.36 -30.30 12.91
CA SER A 14 29.24 -30.47 11.98
C SER A 14 29.05 -29.16 11.20
N MET A 15 29.75 -29.09 10.06
CA MET A 15 29.29 -28.26 8.96
C MET A 15 27.92 -28.80 8.56
N ILE A 16 26.84 -28.14 8.99
CA ILE A 16 25.56 -28.28 8.30
C ILE A 16 25.69 -27.51 6.99
N VAL A 17 26.14 -28.25 5.99
CA VAL A 17 25.93 -27.97 4.58
C VAL A 17 24.41 -27.96 4.35
N PHE A 18 23.80 -26.79 4.24
CA PHE A 18 22.61 -26.64 3.40
C PHE A 18 23.09 -26.24 2.01
N ALA A 19 23.41 -27.25 1.21
CA ALA A 19 23.42 -27.13 -0.23
C ALA A 19 22.01 -27.43 -0.75
N SER A 20 21.59 -26.63 -1.73
CA SER A 20 20.33 -26.65 -2.51
C SER A 20 19.08 -26.12 -1.77
N GLY A 21 18.34 -25.12 -2.26
CA GLY A 21 18.30 -24.56 -3.62
C GLY A 21 18.75 -23.11 -3.74
N CYS A 22 19.04 -22.72 -4.97
CA CYS A 22 18.93 -21.33 -5.42
C CYS A 22 17.48 -20.86 -5.20
N ASP A 23 17.13 -20.44 -3.99
CA ASP A 23 15.85 -19.77 -3.74
C ASP A 23 16.03 -18.29 -4.06
N GLU A 24 15.53 -17.92 -5.24
CA GLU A 24 15.19 -16.58 -5.74
C GLU A 24 15.61 -15.40 -4.85
N SER A 25 16.85 -14.97 -5.06
CA SER A 25 17.33 -13.65 -4.69
C SER A 25 16.44 -12.56 -5.31
N GLY A 26 15.64 -11.85 -4.52
CA GLY A 26 15.04 -10.59 -4.99
C GLY A 26 13.90 -9.94 -4.19
N SER A 27 13.18 -10.65 -3.32
CA SER A 27 12.04 -10.04 -2.59
C SER A 27 12.33 -9.93 -1.08
N THR A 28 12.67 -8.73 -0.60
CA THR A 28 12.73 -8.45 0.84
C THR A 28 11.34 -8.61 1.44
N ARG A 29 11.16 -9.59 2.33
CA ARG A 29 9.93 -9.74 3.14
C ARG A 29 10.12 -9.01 4.46
N ILE A 30 9.08 -8.32 4.91
CA ILE A 30 9.05 -7.53 6.14
C ILE A 30 8.07 -8.15 7.10
N VAL A 31 8.53 -8.50 8.29
CA VAL A 31 7.70 -9.09 9.36
C VAL A 31 7.11 -7.96 10.20
N ALA A 32 5.79 -7.81 10.13
CA ALA A 32 5.08 -6.76 10.87
C ALA A 32 4.98 -7.07 12.38
N GLY A 33 5.12 -6.03 13.20
CA GLY A 33 4.71 -6.07 14.62
C GLY A 33 5.65 -5.34 15.60
N ALA A 34 5.08 -4.97 16.75
CA ALA A 34 5.79 -4.36 17.87
C ALA A 34 6.85 -5.28 18.52
N GLY A 35 6.86 -6.59 18.18
CA GLY A 35 7.84 -7.57 18.66
C GLY A 35 9.03 -7.80 17.73
N SER A 36 8.94 -7.37 16.45
CA SER A 36 10.03 -7.48 15.48
C SER A 36 10.91 -6.22 15.41
N GLY A 37 10.48 -5.12 16.04
CA GLY A 37 11.14 -3.81 15.97
C GLY A 37 10.92 -3.08 14.63
N VAL A 38 10.02 -3.56 13.76
CA VAL A 38 9.80 -3.04 12.39
C VAL A 38 8.38 -2.46 12.18
N GLY A 39 7.49 -2.59 13.16
CA GLY A 39 6.19 -1.91 13.12
C GLY A 39 6.34 -0.39 13.28
N GLY A 40 5.67 0.38 12.44
CA GLY A 40 5.70 1.84 12.52
C GLY A 40 5.22 2.39 13.86
N THR A 41 5.89 3.45 14.30
CA THR A 41 5.45 4.31 15.39
C THR A 41 4.57 5.45 14.85
N GLY A 42 3.82 6.13 15.72
CA GLY A 42 2.92 7.23 15.33
C GLY A 42 1.44 6.83 15.15
N SER A 43 0.58 7.83 15.01
CA SER A 43 -0.88 7.64 15.00
C SER A 43 -1.41 6.92 13.75
N ALA A 44 -0.69 6.99 12.61
CA ALA A 44 -1.07 6.28 11.39
C ALA A 44 -0.92 4.75 11.51
N ALA A 45 -0.04 4.27 12.40
CA ALA A 45 0.14 2.85 12.67
C ALA A 45 -0.78 2.33 13.79
N GLN A 46 -1.68 3.17 14.33
CA GLN A 46 -2.53 2.83 15.47
C GLN A 46 -4.02 2.80 15.09
N GLY A 47 -4.74 1.79 15.59
CA GLY A 47 -6.18 1.63 15.41
C GLY A 47 -6.55 0.57 14.38
N GLY A 48 -7.70 0.77 13.74
CA GLY A 48 -8.30 -0.22 12.84
C GLY A 48 -8.98 -1.37 13.57
N THR A 49 -9.37 -2.40 12.82
CA THR A 49 -10.02 -3.61 13.32
C THR A 49 -9.19 -4.85 12.98
N VAL A 50 -9.46 -5.94 13.71
CA VAL A 50 -8.85 -7.25 13.44
C VAL A 50 -9.24 -7.75 12.04
N ASN A 51 -10.50 -7.57 11.63
CA ASN A 51 -10.97 -7.99 10.31
C ASN A 51 -10.28 -7.21 9.19
N GLY A 52 -10.18 -5.88 9.32
CA GLY A 52 -9.44 -5.06 8.37
C GLY A 52 -7.97 -5.50 8.26
N GLY A 53 -7.30 -5.74 9.38
CA GLY A 53 -5.92 -6.23 9.38
C GLY A 53 -5.74 -7.57 8.67
N LEU A 54 -6.67 -8.50 8.84
CA LEU A 54 -6.67 -9.81 8.18
C LEU A 54 -6.88 -9.68 6.66
N VAL A 55 -7.88 -8.93 6.22
CA VAL A 55 -8.21 -8.79 4.79
C VAL A 55 -7.10 -8.05 4.03
N TRP A 56 -6.53 -7.00 4.63
CA TRP A 56 -5.35 -6.33 4.06
C TRP A 56 -4.14 -7.26 4.00
N GLY A 57 -3.89 -8.03 5.05
CA GLY A 57 -2.81 -9.02 5.09
C GLY A 57 -2.95 -10.08 4.02
N ASP A 58 -4.13 -10.66 3.88
CA ASP A 58 -4.44 -11.64 2.85
C ASP A 58 -4.27 -11.07 1.43
N SER A 59 -4.79 -9.87 1.19
CA SER A 59 -4.70 -9.22 -0.13
C SER A 59 -3.26 -8.95 -0.52
N LEU A 60 -2.44 -8.43 0.40
CA LEU A 60 -1.01 -8.18 0.17
C LEU A 60 -0.19 -9.47 0.05
N ASN A 61 -0.58 -10.55 0.74
CA ASN A 61 0.06 -11.87 0.61
C ASN A 61 -0.27 -12.55 -0.72
N ARG A 62 -1.51 -12.37 -1.21
CA ARG A 62 -1.95 -12.87 -2.52
C ARG A 62 -1.43 -12.02 -3.68
N TRP A 63 -1.06 -10.76 -3.43
CA TRP A 63 -0.47 -9.90 -4.43
C TRP A 63 0.76 -10.59 -5.04
N PRO A 64 0.88 -10.66 -6.39
CA PRO A 64 1.70 -11.63 -7.10
C PRO A 64 3.15 -11.71 -6.66
N LYS A 65 3.72 -12.91 -6.82
CA LYS A 65 5.04 -13.24 -6.28
C LYS A 65 6.21 -12.67 -7.06
N ASP A 66 6.01 -12.39 -8.35
CA ASP A 66 7.01 -11.74 -9.18
C ASP A 66 6.60 -10.28 -9.39
N GLY A 67 7.40 -9.38 -8.80
CA GLY A 67 7.04 -7.99 -8.58
C GLY A 67 6.47 -7.26 -9.79
N ASN A 68 5.26 -6.70 -9.63
CA ASN A 68 4.48 -5.91 -10.60
C ASN A 68 4.14 -6.67 -11.90
N SER A 69 4.81 -7.78 -12.17
CA SER A 69 4.75 -8.48 -13.42
C SER A 69 3.63 -9.50 -13.39
N GLN A 70 3.45 -10.42 -12.43
CA GLN A 70 2.48 -11.52 -12.68
C GLN A 70 0.98 -11.15 -12.80
N PHE A 71 0.49 -10.00 -12.34
CA PHE A 71 -0.84 -9.53 -12.78
C PHE A 71 -0.82 -9.10 -14.25
N VAL A 72 0.32 -8.57 -14.72
CA VAL A 72 0.56 -7.91 -16.01
C VAL A 72 1.50 -8.71 -16.96
N ALA A 73 1.90 -9.95 -16.62
CA ALA A 73 3.05 -10.63 -17.23
C ALA A 73 2.74 -12.05 -17.64
N GLY A 74 2.19 -12.15 -18.84
CA GLY A 74 2.88 -12.94 -19.86
C GLY A 74 3.47 -12.06 -20.98
N ASP A 75 2.97 -10.84 -21.17
CA ASP A 75 3.15 -10.08 -22.40
C ASP A 75 3.70 -8.67 -22.13
N SER A 76 4.92 -8.42 -22.59
CA SER A 76 5.58 -7.10 -22.47
C SER A 76 4.80 -5.99 -23.19
N VAL A 77 4.05 -6.32 -24.25
CA VAL A 77 3.24 -5.36 -25.00
C VAL A 77 2.06 -4.89 -24.15
N ILE A 78 1.32 -5.83 -23.54
CA ILE A 78 0.20 -5.51 -22.65
C ILE A 78 0.68 -4.67 -21.47
N ARG A 79 1.86 -4.99 -20.91
CA ARG A 79 2.45 -4.21 -19.82
C ARG A 79 2.74 -2.77 -20.22
N SER A 80 3.42 -2.55 -21.35
CA SER A 80 3.71 -1.20 -21.83
C SER A 80 2.43 -0.44 -22.16
N SER A 81 1.44 -1.11 -22.76
CA SER A 81 0.12 -0.56 -23.05
C SER A 81 -0.60 -0.12 -21.76
N PHE A 82 -0.58 -0.96 -20.72
CA PHE A 82 -1.13 -0.65 -19.40
C PHE A 82 -0.41 0.52 -18.71
N ASP A 83 0.92 0.54 -18.68
CA ASP A 83 1.69 1.64 -18.07
C ASP A 83 1.45 2.98 -18.80
N LEU A 84 1.31 2.98 -20.13
CA LEU A 84 0.95 4.17 -20.92
C LEU A 84 -0.49 4.61 -20.66
N TRP A 85 -1.41 3.65 -20.55
CA TRP A 85 -2.80 3.94 -20.20
C TRP A 85 -2.90 4.55 -18.80
N LEU A 86 -2.15 4.02 -17.82
CA LEU A 86 -2.11 4.47 -16.43
C LEU A 86 -1.33 5.80 -16.24
N ASP A 87 -0.96 6.54 -17.29
CA ASP A 87 -0.29 7.84 -17.13
C ASP A 87 -1.22 8.88 -16.50
N SER A 88 -0.86 9.39 -15.31
CA SER A 88 -1.65 10.39 -14.56
C SER A 88 -1.79 11.72 -15.29
N ARG A 89 -0.95 12.00 -16.28
CA ARG A 89 -1.07 13.22 -17.10
C ARG A 89 -2.28 13.14 -18.04
N GLN A 90 -2.71 11.93 -18.38
CA GLN A 90 -3.84 11.68 -19.28
C GLN A 90 -5.13 11.51 -18.48
N PRO A 91 -6.29 12.00 -18.99
CA PRO A 91 -7.57 11.71 -18.36
C PRO A 91 -7.91 10.21 -18.42
N PRO A 92 -8.73 9.68 -17.49
CA PRO A 92 -9.34 8.36 -17.64
C PRO A 92 -10.03 8.22 -19.00
N ARG A 93 -9.77 7.11 -19.68
CA ARG A 93 -10.35 6.74 -20.99
C ARG A 93 -10.35 5.23 -21.14
N MET A 94 -11.29 4.67 -21.91
CA MET A 94 -11.25 3.24 -22.19
C MET A 94 -9.90 2.84 -22.80
N PRO A 95 -9.30 1.70 -22.40
CA PRO A 95 -8.12 1.18 -23.06
C PRO A 95 -8.45 0.75 -24.49
N ASP A 96 -7.53 0.99 -25.40
CA ASP A 96 -7.68 0.55 -26.80
C ASP A 96 -7.30 -0.94 -26.98
N ASP A 97 -6.57 -1.50 -26.01
CA ASP A 97 -6.01 -2.86 -26.04
C ASP A 97 -6.89 -3.82 -25.22
N GLU A 98 -7.45 -4.85 -25.86
CA GLU A 98 -8.31 -5.86 -25.22
C GLU A 98 -7.59 -6.62 -24.09
N GLY A 99 -6.27 -6.81 -24.20
CA GLY A 99 -5.46 -7.41 -23.16
C GLY A 99 -5.40 -6.53 -21.90
N VAL A 100 -5.36 -5.21 -22.08
CA VAL A 100 -5.45 -4.25 -20.98
C VAL A 100 -6.86 -4.26 -20.37
N VAL A 101 -7.92 -4.32 -21.18
CA VAL A 101 -9.30 -4.42 -20.65
C VAL A 101 -9.47 -5.66 -19.78
N LYS A 102 -9.00 -6.83 -20.24
CA LYS A 102 -9.05 -8.06 -19.45
C LYS A 102 -8.28 -7.93 -18.13
N LEU A 103 -7.07 -7.36 -18.18
CA LEU A 103 -6.26 -7.09 -17.00
C LEU A 103 -7.01 -6.22 -15.98
N LEU A 104 -7.67 -5.15 -16.42
CA LEU A 104 -8.41 -4.26 -15.50
C LEU A 104 -9.55 -5.00 -14.78
N ASN A 105 -10.26 -5.90 -15.47
CA ASN A 105 -11.29 -6.73 -14.86
C ASN A 105 -10.70 -7.69 -13.80
N ASP A 106 -9.56 -8.32 -14.10
CA ASP A 106 -8.85 -9.19 -13.15
C ASP A 106 -8.37 -8.41 -11.92
N LEU A 107 -7.88 -7.17 -12.12
CA LEU A 107 -7.47 -6.27 -11.03
C LEU A 107 -8.64 -5.83 -10.17
N ARG A 108 -9.80 -5.52 -10.77
CA ARG A 108 -11.00 -5.18 -10.01
C ARG A 108 -11.45 -6.34 -9.14
N ALA A 109 -11.50 -7.55 -9.70
CA ALA A 109 -11.83 -8.77 -8.94
C ALA A 109 -10.83 -9.01 -7.79
N PHE A 110 -9.55 -8.75 -8.03
CA PHE A 110 -8.53 -8.81 -6.97
C PHE A 110 -8.74 -7.78 -5.86
N ASN A 111 -9.15 -6.55 -6.19
CA ASN A 111 -9.37 -5.49 -5.21
C ASN A 111 -10.70 -5.62 -4.45
N MET A 112 -11.66 -6.42 -4.93
CA MET A 112 -12.99 -6.59 -4.31
C MET A 112 -12.94 -6.79 -2.79
N PRO A 113 -12.11 -7.69 -2.22
CA PRO A 113 -12.09 -7.90 -0.78
C PRO A 113 -11.74 -6.63 0.01
N LEU A 114 -10.94 -5.73 -0.56
CA LEU A 114 -10.56 -4.47 0.09
C LEU A 114 -11.69 -3.43 0.01
N THR A 115 -12.36 -3.33 -1.13
CA THR A 115 -13.50 -2.41 -1.30
C THR A 115 -14.71 -2.86 -0.48
N ASP A 116 -14.88 -4.16 -0.26
CA ASP A 116 -15.95 -4.69 0.58
C ASP A 116 -15.75 -4.41 2.08
N LEU A 117 -14.58 -3.90 2.49
CA LEU A 117 -14.31 -3.47 3.85
C LEU A 117 -15.07 -2.19 4.25
N ASN A 118 -15.71 -1.48 3.32
CA ASN A 118 -16.48 -0.28 3.62
C ASN A 118 -15.62 0.79 4.36
N GLY A 119 -14.33 0.87 4.01
CA GLY A 119 -13.35 1.75 4.65
C GLY A 119 -12.81 1.28 6.00
N ASP A 120 -13.17 0.08 6.43
CA ASP A 120 -12.49 -0.61 7.51
C ASP A 120 -11.03 -0.92 7.11
N TRP A 121 -10.15 -0.83 8.09
CA TRP A 121 -8.72 -1.04 7.89
C TRP A 121 -8.13 -1.60 9.17
N GLY A 122 -6.92 -2.13 9.11
CA GLY A 122 -6.18 -2.53 10.29
C GLY A 122 -4.75 -2.89 9.93
N VAL A 123 -3.87 -2.77 10.93
CA VAL A 123 -2.53 -3.34 10.84
C VAL A 123 -2.67 -4.86 10.96
N PRO A 124 -1.88 -5.66 10.21
CA PRO A 124 -1.93 -7.12 10.27
C PRO A 124 -1.74 -7.64 11.70
N PRO A 125 -2.23 -8.86 11.98
CA PRO A 125 -1.76 -9.61 13.14
C PRO A 125 -0.23 -9.67 13.17
N LYS A 126 0.34 -9.80 14.37
CA LYS A 126 1.78 -9.98 14.55
C LYS A 126 2.28 -11.16 13.70
N ASP A 127 3.52 -11.03 13.21
CA ASP A 127 4.26 -12.08 12.49
C ASP A 127 3.81 -12.35 11.04
N VAL A 128 2.93 -11.53 10.48
CA VAL A 128 2.64 -11.57 9.03
C VAL A 128 3.80 -10.93 8.26
N ALA A 129 4.44 -11.73 7.40
CA ALA A 129 5.53 -11.30 6.55
C ALA A 129 5.02 -10.83 5.18
N ILE A 130 5.10 -9.53 4.89
CA ILE A 130 4.65 -8.95 3.61
C ILE A 130 5.84 -8.44 2.81
N ARG A 131 5.77 -8.60 1.50
CA ARG A 131 6.77 -8.05 0.58
C ARG A 131 6.56 -6.54 0.42
N THR A 132 7.62 -5.76 0.55
CA THR A 132 7.56 -4.31 0.28
C THR A 132 7.04 -4.01 -1.12
N GLN A 133 7.33 -4.87 -2.10
CA GLN A 133 6.82 -4.73 -3.47
C GLN A 133 5.29 -4.80 -3.54
N ALA A 134 4.64 -5.57 -2.66
CA ALA A 134 3.19 -5.69 -2.64
C ALA A 134 2.51 -4.36 -2.25
N ILE A 135 3.08 -3.64 -1.28
CA ILE A 135 2.58 -2.32 -0.84
C ILE A 135 2.67 -1.28 -1.97
N ARG A 136 3.76 -1.29 -2.74
CA ARG A 136 3.93 -0.37 -3.89
C ARG A 136 3.03 -0.75 -5.05
N GLY A 137 2.88 -2.05 -5.29
CA GLY A 137 2.11 -2.58 -6.40
C GLY A 137 0.60 -2.42 -6.22
N ILE A 138 0.08 -2.61 -5.01
CA ILE A 138 -1.35 -2.50 -4.74
C ILE A 138 -1.89 -1.09 -4.95
N GLY A 139 -1.06 -0.06 -4.75
CA GLY A 139 -1.44 1.33 -5.07
C GLY A 139 -1.78 1.51 -6.55
N LYS A 140 -1.02 0.87 -7.44
CA LYS A 140 -1.31 0.87 -8.89
C LYS A 140 -2.55 0.06 -9.25
N THR A 141 -2.78 -1.08 -8.59
CA THR A 141 -3.98 -1.90 -8.87
C THR A 141 -5.25 -1.19 -8.45
N LEU A 142 -5.23 -0.50 -7.31
CA LEU A 142 -6.36 0.32 -6.85
C LEU A 142 -6.57 1.54 -7.74
N TRP A 143 -5.50 2.22 -8.16
CA TRP A 143 -5.64 3.34 -9.08
C TRP A 143 -6.19 2.94 -10.46
N ALA A 144 -5.79 1.77 -10.97
CA ALA A 144 -6.35 1.23 -12.21
C ALA A 144 -7.85 0.93 -12.10
N ASP A 145 -8.28 0.34 -10.99
CA ASP A 145 -9.69 0.06 -10.68
C ASP A 145 -10.50 1.36 -10.54
N LEU A 146 -9.95 2.36 -9.85
CA LEU A 146 -10.54 3.70 -9.75
C LEU A 146 -10.77 4.32 -11.14
N ARG A 147 -9.74 4.28 -12.00
CA ARG A 147 -9.87 4.84 -13.36
C ARG A 147 -10.89 4.09 -14.19
N LEU A 148 -10.96 2.76 -14.08
CA LEU A 148 -12.00 1.98 -14.76
C LEU A 148 -13.40 2.37 -14.25
N ALA A 149 -13.57 2.51 -12.93
CA ALA A 149 -14.84 2.92 -12.33
C ALA A 149 -15.27 4.33 -12.81
N LEU A 150 -14.33 5.27 -12.90
CA LEU A 150 -14.58 6.60 -13.48
C LEU A 150 -15.01 6.54 -14.94
N ILE A 151 -14.45 5.63 -15.74
CA ILE A 151 -14.79 5.49 -17.16
C ILE A 151 -16.18 4.87 -17.35
N GLU A 152 -16.57 3.98 -16.44
CA GLU A 152 -17.86 3.29 -16.45
C GLU A 152 -18.97 4.07 -15.72
N ASP A 153 -18.67 5.25 -15.18
CA ASP A 153 -19.56 6.06 -14.35
C ASP A 153 -20.11 5.28 -13.12
N ASP A 154 -19.29 4.39 -12.56
CA ASP A 154 -19.60 3.64 -11.34
C ASP A 154 -19.19 4.46 -10.10
N GLN A 155 -20.03 5.41 -9.74
CA GLN A 155 -19.80 6.34 -8.63
C GLN A 155 -19.57 5.61 -7.30
N ASP A 156 -20.36 4.57 -6.99
CA ASP A 156 -20.20 3.79 -5.76
C ASP A 156 -18.83 3.13 -5.71
N ARG A 157 -18.39 2.51 -6.81
CA ARG A 157 -17.06 1.90 -6.88
C ARG A 157 -15.95 2.93 -6.75
N VAL A 158 -16.09 4.10 -7.36
CA VAL A 158 -15.12 5.19 -7.20
C VAL A 158 -14.95 5.54 -5.71
N VAL A 159 -16.04 5.69 -4.97
CA VAL A 159 -15.99 5.99 -3.53
C VAL A 159 -15.32 4.86 -2.75
N GLU A 160 -15.69 3.60 -3.00
CA GLU A 160 -15.08 2.49 -2.30
C GLU A 160 -13.56 2.42 -2.53
N VAL A 161 -13.13 2.58 -3.78
CA VAL A 161 -11.71 2.53 -4.13
C VAL A 161 -10.96 3.72 -3.54
N ILE A 162 -11.48 4.95 -3.59
CA ILE A 162 -10.79 6.13 -3.05
C ILE A 162 -10.64 6.05 -1.52
N VAL A 163 -11.64 5.49 -0.81
CA VAL A 163 -11.57 5.25 0.63
C VAL A 163 -10.54 4.17 0.97
N VAL A 164 -10.46 3.09 0.17
CA VAL A 164 -9.40 2.07 0.33
C VAL A 164 -8.02 2.67 0.08
N MET A 165 -7.85 3.46 -0.98
CA MET A 165 -6.59 4.16 -1.29
C MET A 165 -6.18 5.11 -0.17
N ALA A 166 -7.12 5.82 0.46
CA ALA A 166 -6.86 6.71 1.58
C ALA A 166 -6.28 5.99 2.82
N ASN A 167 -6.54 4.70 2.99
CA ASN A 167 -5.97 3.88 4.07
C ASN A 167 -4.58 3.32 3.73
N LEU A 168 -4.15 3.30 2.46
CA LEU A 168 -2.87 2.71 2.04
C LEU A 168 -1.64 3.28 2.78
N PRO A 169 -1.54 4.58 3.11
CA PRO A 169 -0.41 5.10 3.89
C PRO A 169 -0.33 4.50 5.29
N ARG A 170 -1.48 4.31 5.95
CA ARG A 170 -1.56 3.66 7.27
C ARG A 170 -1.16 2.20 7.22
N ILE A 171 -1.66 1.50 6.20
CA ILE A 171 -1.28 0.11 5.92
C ILE A 171 0.23 0.05 5.71
N ALA A 172 0.77 0.76 4.71
CA ALA A 172 2.19 0.78 4.41
C ALA A 172 3.06 1.04 5.65
N HIS A 173 2.70 2.06 6.43
CA HIS A 173 3.43 2.45 7.63
C HIS A 173 3.30 1.44 8.78
N GLY A 174 2.12 0.84 8.95
CA GLY A 174 1.90 -0.22 9.93
C GLY A 174 2.69 -1.50 9.62
N TYR A 175 2.90 -1.80 8.33
CA TYR A 175 3.67 -2.96 7.85
C TYR A 175 5.19 -2.74 7.89
N ASP A 176 5.66 -1.54 7.51
CA ASP A 176 7.07 -1.16 7.50
C ASP A 176 7.17 0.32 7.84
N GLY A 177 7.19 0.65 9.12
CA GLY A 177 7.39 2.02 9.58
C GLY A 177 8.82 2.29 10.02
N SER A 178 9.75 1.48 9.53
CA SER A 178 11.17 1.81 9.57
C SER A 178 11.47 3.02 8.69
N ASN A 179 12.64 3.65 8.90
CA ASN A 179 13.16 4.71 8.05
C ASN A 179 13.20 4.32 6.56
N ARG A 180 13.44 3.04 6.25
CA ARG A 180 13.41 2.51 4.87
C ARG A 180 11.99 2.35 4.34
N GLY A 181 11.06 1.99 5.22
CA GLY A 181 9.64 1.83 4.95
C GLY A 181 8.90 3.13 4.67
N LEU A 182 9.41 4.26 5.19
CA LEU A 182 8.87 5.59 4.91
C LEU A 182 8.75 5.89 3.41
N ILE A 183 9.70 5.43 2.58
CA ILE A 183 9.62 5.62 1.12
C ILE A 183 8.43 4.86 0.53
N ALA A 184 8.14 3.65 1.03
CA ALA A 184 6.98 2.89 0.59
C ALA A 184 5.67 3.54 1.07
N THR A 185 5.63 4.04 2.30
CA THR A 185 4.51 4.83 2.85
C THR A 185 4.23 6.08 2.01
N LEU A 186 5.25 6.84 1.65
CA LEU A 186 5.04 8.05 0.86
C LEU A 186 4.68 7.75 -0.61
N ALA A 187 5.15 6.64 -1.17
CA ALA A 187 4.71 6.19 -2.49
C ALA A 187 3.19 5.85 -2.52
N THR A 188 2.61 5.37 -1.41
CA THR A 188 1.16 5.15 -1.34
C THR A 188 0.38 6.46 -1.20
N VAL A 189 0.96 7.48 -0.55
CA VAL A 189 0.41 8.84 -0.53
C VAL A 189 0.35 9.42 -1.95
N ASP A 190 1.39 9.23 -2.75
CA ASP A 190 1.41 9.69 -4.15
C ASP A 190 0.32 8.98 -4.98
N SER A 191 0.14 7.68 -4.79
CA SER A 191 -0.90 6.89 -5.47
C SER A 191 -2.30 7.40 -5.13
N PHE A 192 -2.57 7.69 -3.85
CA PHE A 192 -3.82 8.32 -3.42
C PHE A 192 -4.01 9.71 -4.04
N GLY A 193 -2.95 10.52 -4.12
CA GLY A 193 -3.00 11.82 -4.77
C GLY A 193 -3.30 11.77 -6.27
N TRP A 194 -2.82 10.74 -6.98
CA TRP A 194 -3.21 10.51 -8.38
C TRP A 194 -4.70 10.17 -8.49
N GLY A 195 -5.20 9.31 -7.60
CA GLY A 195 -6.63 8.98 -7.55
C GLY A 195 -7.51 10.21 -7.32
N LEU A 196 -7.20 11.04 -6.32
CA LEU A 196 -7.91 12.30 -6.08
C LEU A 196 -7.84 13.24 -7.29
N THR A 197 -6.70 13.28 -7.98
CA THR A 197 -6.56 14.10 -9.19
C THR A 197 -7.52 13.64 -10.30
N ASP A 198 -7.71 12.33 -10.46
CA ASP A 198 -8.64 11.79 -11.46
C ASP A 198 -10.11 12.02 -11.07
N VAL A 199 -10.46 11.85 -9.79
CA VAL A 199 -11.80 12.12 -9.24
C VAL A 199 -12.16 13.61 -9.35
N SER A 200 -11.20 14.51 -9.13
CA SER A 200 -11.44 15.96 -9.20
C SER A 200 -11.41 16.54 -10.61
N ARG A 201 -11.35 15.73 -11.68
CA ARG A 201 -11.31 16.27 -13.05
C ARG A 201 -12.67 16.83 -13.46
N PRO A 202 -12.73 17.94 -14.24
CA PRO A 202 -13.98 18.64 -14.54
C PRO A 202 -15.01 17.93 -15.43
N ARG A 203 -14.79 16.65 -15.80
CA ARG A 203 -15.65 15.98 -16.79
C ARG A 203 -16.97 15.53 -16.17
N GLU A 204 -16.93 14.98 -14.96
CA GLU A 204 -18.08 14.49 -14.21
C GLU A 204 -17.80 14.76 -12.74
N GLU A 205 -18.60 15.64 -12.12
CA GLU A 205 -18.40 16.01 -10.72
C GLU A 205 -18.87 14.86 -9.84
N ILE A 206 -17.92 14.21 -9.16
CA ILE A 206 -18.23 13.19 -8.16
C ILE A 206 -18.80 13.87 -6.94
N ALA A 207 -20.11 13.75 -6.75
CA ALA A 207 -20.81 14.23 -5.58
C ALA A 207 -20.86 13.14 -4.53
N LEU A 208 -19.98 13.21 -3.54
CA LEU A 208 -20.00 12.31 -2.39
C LEU A 208 -21.20 12.60 -1.49
N THR A 209 -21.88 11.56 -1.01
CA THR A 209 -22.91 11.72 0.04
C THR A 209 -22.26 12.11 1.38
N PRO A 210 -23.01 12.70 2.34
CA PRO A 210 -22.47 13.02 3.66
C PRO A 210 -21.82 11.82 4.37
N GLU A 211 -22.40 10.63 4.24
CA GLU A 211 -21.88 9.39 4.82
C GLU A 211 -20.56 8.97 4.16
N GLN A 212 -20.45 9.11 2.84
CA GLN A 212 -19.23 8.84 2.08
C GLN A 212 -18.13 9.83 2.46
N CYS A 213 -18.46 11.11 2.62
CA CYS A 213 -17.54 12.14 3.12
C CYS A 213 -17.03 11.81 4.53
N VAL A 214 -17.90 11.33 5.44
CA VAL A 214 -17.49 10.90 6.79
C VAL A 214 -16.51 9.74 6.72
N ARG A 215 -16.76 8.75 5.86
CA ARG A 215 -15.86 7.61 5.65
C ARG A 215 -14.50 8.04 5.10
N LEU A 216 -14.50 8.90 4.07
CA LEU A 216 -13.27 9.43 3.48
C LEU A 216 -12.47 10.24 4.50
N ARG A 217 -13.10 11.18 5.22
CA ARG A 217 -12.45 11.98 6.28
C ARG A 217 -11.88 11.11 7.39
N LYS A 218 -12.55 10.01 7.76
CA LYS A 218 -12.04 9.02 8.74
C LYS A 218 -10.81 8.27 8.20
N ALA A 219 -10.85 7.84 6.93
CA ALA A 219 -9.73 7.16 6.28
C ALA A 219 -8.51 8.10 6.14
N THR A 220 -8.74 9.39 5.89
CA THR A 220 -7.70 10.41 5.71
C THR A 220 -7.31 11.14 6.99
N SER A 221 -7.81 10.76 8.18
CA SER A 221 -7.55 11.53 9.40
C SER A 221 -6.07 11.57 9.83
N TRP A 222 -5.21 10.73 9.24
CA TRP A 222 -3.76 10.82 9.36
C TRP A 222 -3.19 12.11 8.74
N LEU A 223 -3.91 12.77 7.83
CA LEU A 223 -3.53 14.09 7.31
C LEU A 223 -3.67 15.20 8.35
N GLU A 224 -4.35 14.99 9.47
CA GLU A 224 -4.53 16.01 10.51
C GLU A 224 -3.39 16.01 11.54
N ASP A 225 -2.67 14.90 11.66
CA ASP A 225 -1.52 14.76 12.56
C ASP A 225 -0.20 15.07 11.83
N SER A 226 0.55 16.06 12.34
CA SER A 226 1.88 16.40 11.79
C SER A 226 2.93 15.32 12.00
N ASN A 227 2.70 14.42 12.95
CA ASN A 227 3.61 13.33 13.30
C ASN A 227 2.98 11.96 13.00
N ALA A 228 2.03 11.89 12.06
CA ALA A 228 1.27 10.67 11.77
C ALA A 228 2.16 9.43 11.54
N PHE A 229 3.33 9.62 10.93
CA PHE A 229 4.28 8.55 10.61
C PHE A 229 5.47 8.45 11.56
N ASP A 230 5.63 9.36 12.53
CA ASP A 230 6.63 9.34 13.62
C ASP A 230 7.96 8.61 13.29
N VAL A 231 8.71 9.11 12.30
CA VAL A 231 9.97 8.52 11.83
C VAL A 231 11.15 9.29 12.40
N SER A 232 12.12 8.61 13.01
CA SER A 232 13.39 9.22 13.44
C SER A 232 14.21 9.65 12.23
N MET A 233 14.42 10.96 12.09
CA MET A 233 14.97 11.55 10.87
C MET A 233 16.48 11.78 10.96
N ASP A 234 17.27 10.72 11.17
CA ASP A 234 18.73 10.85 11.20
C ASP A 234 19.36 10.94 9.77
N ASP A 235 18.58 10.60 8.74
CA ASP A 235 18.99 10.66 7.32
C ASP A 235 18.51 11.98 6.64
N PRO A 236 19.43 12.86 6.18
CA PRO A 236 19.08 14.11 5.50
C PRO A 236 18.24 13.93 4.23
N ALA A 237 18.33 12.78 3.54
CA ALA A 237 17.49 12.52 2.37
C ALA A 237 16.03 12.30 2.79
N GLN A 238 15.80 11.63 3.91
CA GLN A 238 14.46 11.37 4.44
C GLN A 238 13.84 12.63 5.02
N GLN A 239 14.64 13.47 5.70
CA GLN A 239 14.22 14.82 6.14
C GLN A 239 13.65 15.63 4.98
N ARG A 240 14.41 15.76 3.88
CA ARG A 240 13.94 16.52 2.69
C ARG A 240 12.64 15.98 2.10
N ILE A 241 12.49 14.66 2.08
CA ILE A 241 11.26 14.03 1.56
C ILE A 241 10.08 14.34 2.49
N MET A 242 10.27 14.27 3.81
CA MET A 242 9.24 14.59 4.79
C MET A 242 8.88 16.09 4.78
N GLU A 243 9.87 16.97 4.67
CA GLU A 243 9.67 18.41 4.49
C GLU A 243 8.81 18.68 3.25
N ARG A 244 9.11 18.03 2.12
CA ARG A 244 8.32 18.15 0.90
C ARG A 244 6.89 17.62 1.08
N PHE A 245 6.73 16.47 1.72
CA PHE A 245 5.41 15.93 2.03
C PHE A 245 4.59 16.93 2.88
N MET A 246 5.20 17.51 3.91
CA MET A 246 4.54 18.46 4.81
C MET A 246 4.22 19.80 4.14
N ALA A 247 5.10 20.30 3.29
CA ALA A 247 4.96 21.60 2.63
C ALA A 247 4.07 21.56 1.38
N GLU A 248 4.11 20.47 0.60
CA GLU A 248 3.45 20.38 -0.71
C GLU A 248 2.32 19.34 -0.72
N THR A 249 2.63 18.09 -0.42
CA THR A 249 1.71 16.98 -0.63
C THR A 249 0.53 17.02 0.33
N ARG A 250 0.78 17.17 1.62
CA ARG A 250 -0.24 17.16 2.67
C ARG A 250 -1.26 18.29 2.51
N PRO A 251 -0.88 19.57 2.34
CA PRO A 251 -1.85 20.65 2.11
C PRO A 251 -2.70 20.44 0.85
N ARG A 252 -2.08 19.95 -0.24
CA ARG A 252 -2.78 19.65 -1.49
C ARG A 252 -3.85 18.59 -1.29
N LEU A 253 -3.52 17.46 -0.66
CA LEU A 253 -4.48 16.38 -0.41
C LEU A 253 -5.65 16.86 0.46
N ARG A 254 -5.37 17.63 1.53
CA ARG A 254 -6.41 18.20 2.39
C ARG A 254 -7.36 19.10 1.60
N SER A 255 -6.81 19.96 0.73
CA SER A 255 -7.63 20.82 -0.14
C SER A 255 -8.48 20.03 -1.13
N GLN A 256 -7.95 18.96 -1.73
CA GLN A 256 -8.70 18.11 -2.64
C GLN A 256 -9.85 17.36 -1.93
N ILE A 257 -9.58 16.84 -0.72
CA ILE A 257 -10.61 16.17 0.10
C ILE A 257 -11.69 17.16 0.52
N ALA A 258 -11.32 18.38 0.93
CA ALA A 258 -12.29 19.42 1.26
C ALA A 258 -13.18 19.73 0.05
N ALA A 259 -12.59 19.98 -1.13
CA ALA A 259 -13.35 20.25 -2.35
C ALA A 259 -14.27 19.09 -2.80
N LEU A 260 -13.97 17.84 -2.42
CA LEU A 260 -14.81 16.67 -2.68
C LEU A 260 -15.94 16.48 -1.67
N CYS A 261 -15.80 17.05 -0.47
CA CYS A 261 -16.70 16.78 0.66
C CYS A 261 -17.51 17.99 1.15
N ASP A 262 -17.21 19.18 0.63
CA ASP A 262 -17.80 20.48 1.00
C ASP A 262 -18.51 21.09 -0.21
#